data_AF-A0A934LM41-F1
#
_entry.id   AF-A0A934LM41-F1
#
_cell.length_a   1.000
_cell.length_b   1.000
_cell.length_c   1.000
_cell.angle_alpha   90.00
_cell.angle_beta   90.00
_cell.angle_gamma   90.00
#
_symmetry.space_group_name_H-M   'P 1'
#
loop_
_entity.id
_entity.type
_entity.pdbx_description
1 polymer ?
#
loop_
_entity_poly.entity_id
_entity_poly.type
_entity_poly.pdbx_seq_one_letter_code
_entity_poly.pdbx_strand_id
1 'polypeptide(L)'
;MDDLLLLPPIAFVIYLGLVGALSLIGQWLAPEKASANKSSIYASGEAPSTRPAVPGYRPFFIVALFFAVVHLGVLVAGSSDLTAVAGIFLAGVMVSLLALILE
;
A
#
# COMPACT_ATOMS: atom_id res chain seq x y z
N MET A 1 -11.05 31.28 -5.31
CA MET A 1 -11.96 30.24 -4.77
C MET A 1 -11.63 28.86 -5.37
N ASP A 2 -10.86 28.82 -6.46
CA ASP A 2 -10.52 27.60 -7.21
C ASP A 2 -9.51 26.70 -6.50
N ASP A 3 -8.62 27.26 -5.68
CA ASP A 3 -7.58 26.48 -4.97
C ASP A 3 -8.11 25.66 -3.79
N LEU A 4 -9.34 25.94 -3.32
CA LEU A 4 -9.93 25.22 -2.19
C LEU A 4 -10.12 23.72 -2.54
N LEU A 5 -10.47 23.42 -3.79
CA LEU A 5 -10.60 22.05 -4.27
C LEU A 5 -9.26 21.32 -4.39
N LEU A 6 -8.16 22.07 -4.54
CA LEU A 6 -6.80 21.53 -4.68
C LEU A 6 -6.09 21.34 -3.34
N LEU A 7 -6.67 21.82 -2.22
CA LEU A 7 -6.12 21.56 -0.90
C LEU A 7 -6.15 20.05 -0.62
N PRO A 8 -5.00 19.41 -0.31
CA PRO A 8 -4.93 17.95 -0.19
C PRO A 8 -5.97 17.33 0.76
N PRO A 9 -6.27 17.90 1.95
CA PRO A 9 -7.30 17.35 2.83
C PRO A 9 -8.70 17.42 2.23
N ILE A 10 -9.02 18.50 1.51
CA ILE A 10 -10.33 18.71 0.90
C ILE A 10 -10.50 17.77 -0.29
N ALA A 11 -9.49 17.70 -1.17
CA ALA A 11 -9.47 16.75 -2.28
C ALA A 11 -9.64 15.31 -1.79
N PHE A 12 -8.94 14.92 -0.71
CA PHE A 12 -9.06 13.59 -0.11
C PHE A 12 -10.49 13.27 0.33
N VAL A 13 -11.16 14.19 1.05
CA VAL A 13 -12.54 14.00 1.50
C VAL A 13 -13.51 13.87 0.31
N ILE A 14 -13.32 14.68 -0.74
CA ILE A 14 -14.13 14.62 -1.95
C ILE A 14 -13.96 13.26 -2.64
N TYR A 15 -12.72 12.80 -2.84
CA TYR A 15 -12.45 11.49 -3.43
C TYR A 15 -13.01 10.35 -2.61
N LEU A 16 -12.91 10.42 -1.28
CA LEU A 16 -13.50 9.43 -0.38
C LEU A 16 -15.02 9.39 -0.52
N GLY A 17 -15.68 10.55 -0.59
CA GLY A 17 -17.11 10.66 -0.85
C GLY A 17 -17.50 10.06 -2.21
N LEU A 18 -16.72 10.34 -3.25
CA LEU A 18 -16.94 9.79 -4.59
C LEU A 18 -16.81 8.26 -4.61
N VAL A 19 -15.75 7.71 -4.02
CA VAL A 19 -15.54 6.25 -3.94
C VAL A 19 -16.67 5.59 -3.14
N GLY A 20 -17.12 6.21 -2.06
CA GLY A 20 -18.27 5.75 -1.28
C GLY A 20 -19.55 5.74 -2.11
N ALA A 21 -19.85 6.82 -2.81
CA ALA A 21 -21.02 6.92 -3.68
C ALA A 21 -21.00 5.86 -4.80
N LEU A 22 -19.86 5.69 -5.48
CA LEU A 22 -19.71 4.67 -6.52
C LEU A 22 -19.88 3.25 -5.96
N SER A 23 -19.35 2.98 -4.76
CA SER A 23 -19.49 1.69 -4.08
C SER A 23 -20.94 1.39 -3.70
N LEU A 24 -21.68 2.39 -3.19
CA LEU A 24 -23.11 2.26 -2.86
C LEU A 24 -23.98 2.09 -4.10
N ILE A 25 -23.70 2.84 -5.17
CA ILE A 25 -24.40 2.67 -6.45
C ILE A 25 -24.12 1.28 -7.03
N GLY A 26 -22.87 0.83 -6.99
CA GLY A 26 -22.48 -0.52 -7.43
C GLY A 26 -23.20 -1.61 -6.63
N GLN A 27 -23.31 -1.45 -5.31
CA GLN A 27 -24.07 -2.35 -4.45
C GLN A 27 -25.57 -2.32 -4.75
N TRP A 28 -26.15 -1.13 -4.97
CA TRP A 28 -27.58 -0.96 -5.25
C TRP A 28 -27.98 -1.56 -6.60
N LEU A 29 -27.11 -1.48 -7.60
CA LEU A 29 -27.31 -2.08 -8.92
C LEU A 29 -27.02 -3.59 -8.95
N ALA A 30 -26.34 -4.14 -7.93
CA ALA A 30 -25.95 -5.54 -7.91
C ALA A 30 -27.18 -6.44 -7.67
N PRO A 31 -27.40 -7.47 -8.50
CA PRO A 31 -28.49 -8.43 -8.27
C PRO A 31 -28.19 -9.31 -7.06
N GLU A 32 -29.07 -9.28 -6.07
CA GLU A 32 -28.92 -10.06 -4.85
C GLU A 32 -29.34 -11.52 -5.08
N LYS A 33 -28.37 -12.41 -5.30
CA LYS A 33 -28.57 -13.86 -5.27
C LYS A 33 -27.50 -14.51 -4.41
N ALA A 34 -27.66 -14.36 -3.10
CA ALA A 34 -26.81 -15.00 -2.11
C ALA A 34 -26.92 -16.53 -2.22
N SER A 35 -25.78 -17.21 -2.25
CA SER A 35 -25.69 -18.66 -2.09
C SER A 35 -24.39 -19.02 -1.39
N ALA A 36 -24.39 -20.15 -0.67
CA ALA A 36 -23.18 -20.65 0.00
C ALA A 36 -22.02 -20.80 -0.99
N ASN A 37 -22.28 -21.32 -2.19
CA ASN A 37 -21.26 -21.51 -3.22
C ASN A 37 -20.70 -20.21 -3.81
N LYS A 38 -21.46 -19.10 -3.77
CA LYS A 38 -20.99 -17.78 -4.24
C LYS A 38 -20.20 -17.02 -3.19
N SER A 39 -20.31 -17.43 -1.93
CA SER A 39 -19.59 -16.85 -0.79
C SER A 39 -18.40 -17.72 -0.34
N SER A 40 -18.27 -18.93 -0.88
CA SER A 40 -17.09 -19.78 -0.67
C SER A 40 -15.89 -19.31 -1.50
N ILE A 41 -14.68 -19.56 -0.98
CA ILE A 41 -13.43 -19.32 -1.71
C ILE A 41 -13.44 -20.13 -3.01
N TYR A 42 -13.10 -19.48 -4.12
CA TYR A 42 -12.93 -20.18 -5.40
C TYR A 42 -11.67 -21.06 -5.34
N ALA A 43 -11.87 -22.38 -5.35
CA ALA A 43 -10.81 -23.38 -5.33
C ALA A 43 -10.96 -24.37 -6.51
N SER A 44 -11.36 -23.88 -7.69
CA SER A 44 -11.57 -24.71 -8.89
C SER A 44 -12.52 -25.91 -8.70
N GLY A 45 -13.46 -25.80 -7.75
CA GLY A 45 -14.40 -26.87 -7.40
C GLY A 45 -13.93 -27.80 -6.28
N GLU A 46 -12.73 -27.62 -5.75
CA GLU A 46 -12.23 -28.38 -4.59
C GLU A 46 -12.64 -27.76 -3.24
N ALA A 47 -12.50 -28.55 -2.18
CA ALA A 47 -12.69 -28.05 -0.82
C ALA A 47 -11.60 -27.02 -0.49
N PRO A 48 -11.95 -25.82 0.03
CA PRO A 48 -10.98 -24.82 0.42
C PRO A 48 -9.97 -25.38 1.42
N SER A 49 -8.69 -25.01 1.28
CA SER A 49 -7.68 -25.34 2.29
C SER A 49 -8.11 -24.80 3.65
N THR A 50 -8.15 -25.66 4.66
CA THR A 50 -8.40 -25.28 6.07
C THR A 50 -7.17 -24.66 6.71
N ARG A 51 -6.01 -24.75 6.05
CA ARG A 51 -4.77 -24.11 6.47
C ARG A 51 -4.56 -22.83 5.66
N PRO A 52 -4.28 -21.69 6.31
CA PRO A 52 -3.88 -20.49 5.59
C PRO A 52 -2.62 -20.80 4.79
N ALA A 53 -2.67 -20.58 3.48
CA ALA A 53 -1.47 -20.51 2.68
C ALA A 53 -0.77 -19.21 3.09
N VAL A 54 0.24 -19.32 3.95
CA VAL A 54 1.14 -18.20 4.25
C VAL A 54 2.34 -18.39 3.33
N PRO A 55 2.33 -17.87 2.08
CA PRO A 55 3.55 -17.79 1.30
C PRO A 55 4.62 -17.13 2.17
N GLY A 56 5.84 -17.66 2.15
CA GLY A 56 6.88 -17.31 3.11
C GLY A 56 6.97 -15.79 3.30
N TYR A 57 6.62 -15.32 4.50
CA TYR A 57 6.58 -13.88 4.80
C TYR A 57 7.99 -13.27 4.78
N ARG A 58 9.02 -14.07 5.04
CA ARG A 58 10.40 -13.60 5.18
C ARG A 58 10.96 -12.97 3.90
N PRO A 59 10.92 -13.60 2.70
CA PRO A 59 11.32 -12.94 1.46
C PRO A 59 10.53 -11.67 1.16
N PHE A 60 9.21 -11.67 1.37
CA PHE A 60 8.37 -10.49 1.14
C PHE A 60 8.74 -9.33 2.06
N PHE A 61 8.99 -9.63 3.34
CA PHE A 61 9.36 -8.63 4.34
C PHE A 61 10.65 -7.89 3.98
N ILE A 62 11.68 -8.62 3.55
CA ILE A 62 12.98 -8.01 3.15
C ILE A 62 12.77 -7.05 1.98
N VAL A 63 12.01 -7.46 0.96
CA VAL A 63 11.71 -6.61 -0.20
C VAL A 63 10.89 -5.37 0.19
N ALA A 64 9.88 -5.55 1.05
CA ALA A 64 9.04 -4.44 1.52
C ALA A 64 9.84 -3.43 2.36
N LEU A 65 10.72 -3.91 3.24
CA LEU A 65 11.59 -3.05 4.05
C LEU A 65 12.63 -2.33 3.19
N PHE A 66 13.21 -3.02 2.20
CA PHE A 66 14.10 -2.41 1.21
C PHE A 66 13.40 -1.26 0.49
N PHE A 67 12.19 -1.48 -0.01
CA PHE A 67 11.40 -0.43 -0.66
C PHE A 67 11.15 0.77 0.27
N ALA A 68 10.78 0.52 1.53
CA ALA A 68 10.56 1.59 2.51
C ALA A 68 11.83 2.42 2.79
N VAL A 69 12.99 1.76 2.91
CA VAL A 69 14.27 2.43 3.14
C VAL A 69 14.71 3.24 1.90
N VAL A 70 14.54 2.69 0.69
CA VAL A 70 14.78 3.46 -0.55
C VAL A 70 13.86 4.67 -0.62
N HIS A 71 12.58 4.49 -0.30
CA HIS A 71 11.60 5.58 -0.30
C HIS A 71 12.00 6.70 0.66
N LEU A 72 12.46 6.36 1.86
CA LEU A 72 13.02 7.32 2.81
C LEU A 72 14.26 8.04 2.24
N GLY A 73 15.15 7.31 1.58
CA GLY A 73 16.33 7.89 0.91
C GLY A 73 15.96 8.94 -0.13
N VAL A 74 14.99 8.62 -1.00
CA VAL A 74 14.49 9.58 -2.01
C VAL A 74 13.81 10.78 -1.35
N LEU A 75 13.06 10.57 -0.26
CA LEU A 75 12.42 11.66 0.48
C LEU A 75 13.46 12.61 1.06
N VAL A 76 14.49 12.10 1.73
CA VAL A 76 15.58 12.91 2.29
C VAL A 76 16.30 13.65 1.15
N ALA A 77 16.74 12.93 0.12
CA ALA A 77 17.48 13.54 -0.99
C ALA A 77 16.68 14.61 -1.76
N GLY A 78 15.37 14.42 -1.90
CA GLY A 78 14.50 15.33 -2.67
C GLY A 78 13.94 16.51 -1.88
N SER A 79 13.98 16.47 -0.54
CA SER A 79 13.40 17.52 0.31
C SER A 79 14.40 18.27 1.19
N SER A 80 15.64 17.78 1.32
CA SER A 80 16.67 18.42 2.14
C SER A 80 17.57 19.37 1.35
N ASP A 81 18.00 20.45 2.00
CA ASP A 81 19.17 21.22 1.54
C ASP A 81 20.46 20.39 1.69
N LEU A 82 21.50 20.79 0.94
CA LEU A 82 22.80 20.10 0.94
C LEU A 82 23.60 20.40 2.23
N THR A 83 23.19 19.75 3.31
CA THR A 83 23.72 19.91 4.67
C THR A 83 24.40 18.63 5.16
N ALA A 84 25.29 18.78 6.15
CA ALA A 84 25.96 17.64 6.78
C ALA A 84 24.96 16.65 7.42
N VAL A 85 23.85 17.16 7.96
CA VAL A 85 22.79 16.34 8.57
C VAL A 85 22.13 15.45 7.52
N ALA A 86 21.77 16.01 6.36
CA ALA A 86 21.23 15.22 5.25
C ALA A 86 22.21 14.14 4.79
N GLY A 87 23.50 14.47 4.72
CA GLY A 87 24.57 13.51 4.42
C GLY A 87 24.62 12.33 5.41
N ILE A 88 24.47 12.59 6.71
CA ILE A 88 24.44 11.54 7.75
C ILE A 88 23.21 10.64 7.57
N PHE A 89 22.03 11.21 7.32
CA PHE A 89 20.82 10.42 7.08
C PHE A 89 20.95 9.54 5.83
N LEU A 90 21.47 10.09 4.73
CA LEU A 90 21.71 9.33 3.51
C LEU A 90 22.73 8.22 3.71
N ALA A 91 23.81 8.46 4.48
CA ALA A 91 24.76 7.40 4.84
C ALA A 91 24.09 6.27 5.64
N GLY A 92 23.23 6.59 6.61
CA GLY A 92 22.44 5.61 7.36
C GLY A 92 21.48 4.79 6.46
N VAL A 93 20.83 5.45 5.50
CA VAL A 93 20.02 4.78 4.47
C VAL A 93 20.90 3.81 3.65
N MET A 94 22.07 4.25 3.18
CA MET A 94 22.98 3.39 2.41
C MET A 94 23.44 2.15 3.19
N VAL A 95 23.78 2.30 4.46
CA VAL A 95 24.14 1.17 5.34
C VAL A 95 22.96 0.22 5.50
N SER A 96 21.75 0.75 5.69
CA SER A 96 20.53 -0.06 5.81
C SER A 96 20.23 -0.85 4.54
N LEU A 97 20.38 -0.23 3.37
CA LEU A 97 20.21 -0.90 2.08
C LEU A 97 21.26 -1.99 1.87
N LEU A 98 22.52 -1.72 2.23
CA LEU A 98 23.59 -2.71 2.13
C LEU A 98 23.29 -3.92 3.02
N ALA A 99 22.86 -3.70 4.27
CA ALA A 99 22.45 -4.77 5.16
C ALA A 99 21.32 -5.62 4.56
N LEU A 100 20.30 -4.99 3.98
CA LEU A 100 19.16 -5.70 3.38
C LEU A 100 19.51 -6.47 2.10
N ILE A 101 20.52 -6.05 1.35
CA ILE A 101 21.00 -6.77 0.14
C ILE A 101 21.84 -7.98 0.52
N LEU A 102 22.54 -7.93 1.66
CA LEU A 102 23.45 -8.98 2.12
C LEU A 102 22.75 -10.08 2.93
N GLU A 103 21.49 -9.89 3.31
CA GLU A 103 20.61 -10.86 3.99
C GLU A 103 19.89 -11.81 3.01
#